data_AF-A0A8C0H7K6-F1
#
_entry.id   AF-A0A8C0H7K6-F1
#
_cell.length_a   1.000
_cell.length_b   1.000
_cell.length_c   1.000
_cell.angle_alpha   90.00
_cell.angle_beta   90.00
_cell.angle_gamma   90.00
#
_symmetry.space_group_name_H-M   'P 1'
#
loop_
_entity.id
_entity.type
_entity.pdbx_description
1 polymer ?
#
loop_
_entity_poly.entity_id
_entity_poly.type
_entity_poly.pdbx_seq_one_letter_code
_entity_poly.pdbx_strand_id
1 'polypeptide(L)'
;MGGRIKTWKKRWFCFDRQRRLLAYYVDKEEAKLKGVIYFQAIEEVYYDHLRSAFKSPNPKLTFCVKTYDRLFCLVAPSAEAMRIWMDAIVTAAEENTRY
;
A
#
# COMPACT_ATOMS: atom_id res chain seq x y z
N MET A 1 1.41 17.50 -7.33
CA MET A 1 2.03 17.83 -6.02
C MET A 1 1.72 16.72 -5.02
N GLY A 2 2.62 15.76 -4.85
CA GLY A 2 2.43 14.63 -3.92
C GLY A 2 2.51 15.11 -2.46
N GLY A 3 1.47 14.85 -1.68
CA GLY A 3 1.36 15.33 -0.30
C GLY A 3 2.50 14.84 0.58
N ARG A 4 3.13 15.76 1.33
CA ARG A 4 4.17 15.47 2.32
C ARG A 4 3.61 14.56 3.41
N ILE A 5 4.21 13.39 3.66
CA ILE A 5 3.84 12.53 4.81
C ILE A 5 4.04 13.35 6.09
N LYS A 6 2.93 13.62 6.79
CA LYS A 6 2.93 14.39 8.05
C LYS A 6 3.19 13.48 9.25
N THR A 7 2.63 12.26 9.26
CA THR A 7 2.71 11.30 10.37
C THR A 7 2.45 9.87 9.88
N TRP A 8 3.16 8.87 10.41
CA TRP A 8 2.86 7.46 10.19
C TRP A 8 1.74 6.98 11.11
N LYS A 9 0.86 6.10 10.61
CA LYS A 9 -0.26 5.56 11.38
C LYS A 9 -0.35 4.06 11.15
N LYS A 10 -0.46 3.28 12.23
CA LYS A 10 -0.76 1.85 12.16
C LYS A 10 -2.15 1.66 11.55
N ARG A 11 -2.26 0.76 10.58
CA ARG A 11 -3.50 0.42 9.88
C ARG A 11 -3.52 -1.08 9.63
N TRP A 12 -4.71 -1.65 9.62
CA TRP A 12 -4.93 -3.02 9.22
C TRP A 12 -5.34 -3.04 7.76
N PHE A 13 -4.59 -3.75 6.91
CA PHE A 13 -4.83 -3.84 5.48
C PHE A 13 -5.36 -5.24 5.13
N CYS A 14 -6.44 -5.27 4.36
CA CYS A 14 -7.07 -6.51 3.91
C CYS A 14 -7.05 -6.54 2.38
N PHE A 15 -6.39 -7.57 1.84
CA PHE A 15 -6.34 -7.81 0.41
C PHE A 15 -7.58 -8.60 -0.03
N ASP A 16 -8.42 -8.00 -0.85
CA ASP A 16 -9.63 -8.65 -1.36
C ASP A 16 -9.53 -8.84 -2.88
N ARG A 17 -9.25 -10.07 -3.29
CA ARG A 17 -9.14 -10.43 -4.70
C ARG A 17 -10.49 -10.44 -5.41
N GLN A 18 -11.57 -10.84 -4.72
CA GLN A 18 -12.91 -10.92 -5.32
C GLN A 18 -13.45 -9.52 -5.61
N ARG A 19 -13.28 -8.59 -4.67
CA ARG A 19 -13.69 -7.19 -4.80
C ARG A 19 -12.66 -6.32 -5.50
N ARG A 20 -11.49 -6.89 -5.84
CA ARG A 20 -10.39 -6.25 -6.57
C ARG A 20 -9.91 -4.96 -5.92
N LEU A 21 -9.75 -5.00 -4.60
CA LEU A 21 -9.36 -3.84 -3.80
C LEU A 21 -8.51 -4.24 -2.59
N LEU A 22 -7.72 -3.27 -2.12
CA LEU A 22 -7.06 -3.30 -0.83
C LEU A 22 -7.81 -2.37 0.13
N ALA A 23 -8.51 -2.94 1.11
CA ALA A 23 -9.20 -2.16 2.14
C ALA A 23 -8.25 -1.89 3.31
N TYR A 24 -8.40 -0.76 3.99
CA TYR A 24 -7.67 -0.50 5.22
C TYR A 24 -8.52 0.11 6.32
N TYR A 25 -8.31 -0.38 7.54
CA TYR A 25 -9.08 -0.10 8.73
C TYR A 25 -8.22 0.56 9.81
N VAL A 26 -8.85 1.06 10.87
CA VAL A 26 -8.13 1.58 12.05
C VAL A 26 -7.21 0.51 12.64
N ASP A 27 -7.74 -0.70 12.81
CA ASP A 27 -7.13 -1.83 13.49
C ASP A 27 -7.72 -3.14 12.95
N LYS A 28 -7.27 -4.26 13.55
CA LYS A 28 -7.61 -5.63 13.16
C LYS A 28 -9.06 -6.03 13.45
N GLU A 29 -9.80 -5.24 14.23
CA GLU A 29 -11.21 -5.55 14.50
C GLU A 29 -12.09 -5.21 13.29
N GLU A 30 -11.53 -4.51 12.29
CA GLU A 30 -12.19 -4.11 11.05
C GLU A 30 -13.45 -3.26 11.28
N ALA A 31 -13.65 -2.77 12.51
CA ALA A 31 -14.83 -2.03 12.94
C ALA A 31 -14.98 -0.67 12.23
N LYS A 32 -13.87 -0.09 11.74
CA LYS A 32 -13.88 1.23 11.09
C LYS A 32 -13.01 1.27 9.84
N LEU A 33 -13.66 1.19 8.69
CA LEU A 33 -13.05 1.39 7.37
C LEU A 33 -12.49 2.82 7.26
N LYS A 34 -11.25 2.93 6.78
CA LYS A 34 -10.59 4.21 6.53
C LYS A 34 -10.47 4.54 5.06
N GLY A 35 -10.44 3.53 4.21
CA GLY A 35 -10.50 3.71 2.77
C GLY A 35 -10.20 2.41 2.05
N VAL A 36 -10.24 2.51 0.74
CA VAL A 36 -9.93 1.41 -0.18
C VAL A 36 -8.95 1.92 -1.23
N ILE A 37 -8.19 1.00 -1.78
CA ILE A 37 -7.33 1.20 -2.94
C ILE A 37 -7.77 0.17 -3.97
N TYR A 38 -8.46 0.62 -5.02
CA TYR A 38 -8.87 -0.28 -6.08
C TYR A 38 -7.67 -0.70 -6.90
N PHE A 39 -7.59 -1.97 -7.30
CA PHE A 39 -6.45 -2.44 -8.09
C PHE A 39 -6.32 -1.71 -9.43
N GLN A 40 -7.44 -1.26 -10.03
CA GLN A 40 -7.44 -0.47 -11.28
C GLN A 40 -6.80 0.90 -11.12
N ALA A 41 -6.79 1.40 -9.89
CA ALA A 41 -6.23 2.71 -9.62
C ALA A 41 -4.70 2.66 -9.51
N ILE A 42 -4.12 1.48 -9.31
CA ILE A 42 -2.70 1.29 -9.05
C ILE A 42 -1.95 1.39 -10.38
N GLU A 43 -1.09 2.39 -10.48
CA GLU A 43 -0.20 2.58 -11.63
C GLU A 43 1.13 1.87 -11.41
N GLU A 44 1.64 1.88 -10.17
CA GLU A 44 2.98 1.39 -9.86
C GLU A 44 3.10 0.98 -8.39
N VAL A 45 3.86 -0.07 -8.12
CA VAL A 45 4.27 -0.48 -6.78
C VAL A 45 5.79 -0.59 -6.76
N TYR A 46 6.46 0.14 -5.88
CA TYR A 46 7.92 0.23 -5.88
C TYR A 46 8.52 0.39 -4.49
N TYR A 47 9.80 0.02 -4.36
CA TYR A 47 10.58 0.26 -3.16
C TYR A 47 10.77 1.77 -2.98
N ASP A 48 10.51 2.28 -1.79
CA ASP A 48 10.80 3.68 -1.51
C ASP A 48 12.32 3.82 -1.37
N HIS A 49 13.01 4.11 -2.49
CA HIS A 49 14.47 4.28 -2.61
C HIS A 49 14.96 5.51 -1.81
N LEU A 50 14.67 5.55 -0.51
CA LEU A 50 14.99 6.63 0.41
C LEU A 50 14.39 7.98 0.02
N ARG A 51 13.24 8.04 -0.69
CA ARG A 51 12.60 9.35 -0.99
C ARG A 51 11.65 9.79 0.11
N SER A 52 10.67 8.95 0.44
CA SER A 52 9.80 9.16 1.61
C SER A 52 10.32 8.42 2.86
N ALA A 53 11.24 7.48 2.64
CA ALA A 53 11.73 6.54 3.63
C ALA A 53 12.61 7.21 4.67
N PHE A 54 13.24 8.36 4.38
CA PHE A 54 13.97 9.13 5.39
C PHE A 54 13.11 9.54 6.60
N LYS A 55 11.79 9.63 6.41
CA LYS A 55 10.84 9.88 7.52
C LYS A 55 10.19 8.61 8.05
N SER A 56 10.44 7.48 7.42
CA SER A 56 9.89 6.18 7.81
C SER A 56 10.53 5.70 9.11
N PRO A 57 9.74 5.07 10.00
CA PRO A 57 10.31 4.37 11.15
C PRO A 57 11.24 3.22 10.74
N ASN A 58 11.08 2.66 9.54
CA ASN A 58 11.99 1.66 9.00
C ASN A 58 12.15 1.82 7.47
N PRO A 59 13.13 2.63 7.02
CA PRO A 59 13.31 2.97 5.62
C PRO A 59 13.49 1.74 4.71
N LYS A 60 14.20 0.71 5.19
CA LYS A 60 14.49 -0.51 4.42
C LYS A 60 13.26 -1.40 4.21
N LEU A 61 12.23 -1.23 5.04
CA LEU A 61 10.97 -1.97 4.96
C LEU A 61 9.82 -1.09 4.43
N THR A 62 10.15 -0.02 3.71
CA THR A 62 9.17 0.93 3.17
C THR A 62 8.97 0.72 1.68
N PHE A 63 7.72 0.60 1.26
CA PHE A 63 7.33 0.55 -0.15
C PHE A 63 6.18 1.52 -0.42
N CYS A 64 6.01 1.84 -1.70
CA CYS A 64 5.04 2.78 -2.21
C CYS A 64 4.05 2.08 -3.13
N VAL A 65 2.77 2.40 -2.97
CA VAL A 65 1.70 2.08 -3.91
C VAL A 65 1.22 3.40 -4.50
N LYS A 66 1.51 3.64 -5.77
CA LYS A 66 1.12 4.83 -6.50
C LYS A 66 -0.18 4.56 -7.23
N THR A 67 -1.21 5.36 -6.94
CA THR A 67 -2.43 5.43 -7.72
C THR A 67 -2.50 6.71 -8.55
N TYR A 68 -3.46 6.80 -9.48
CA TYR A 68 -3.68 7.99 -10.30
C TYR A 68 -3.94 9.27 -9.47
N ASP A 69 -4.53 9.14 -8.29
CA ASP A 69 -4.92 10.25 -7.41
C ASP A 69 -4.03 10.40 -6.17
N ARG A 70 -3.35 9.34 -5.74
CA ARG A 70 -2.71 9.30 -4.42
C ARG A 70 -1.47 8.39 -4.36
N LEU A 71 -0.47 8.83 -3.59
CA LEU A 71 0.65 7.98 -3.21
C LEU A 71 0.43 7.44 -1.78
N PHE A 72 0.50 6.13 -1.63
CA PHE A 72 0.47 5.44 -0.35
C PHE A 72 1.86 4.91 -0.01
N CYS A 73 2.45 5.39 1.08
CA CYS A 73 3.71 4.85 1.60
C CYS A 73 3.39 3.95 2.80
N LEU A 74 3.87 2.71 2.75
CA LEU A 74 3.59 1.66 3.71
C LEU A 74 4.90 1.10 4.26
N VAL A 75 4.89 0.72 5.54
CA VAL A 75 6.02 0.07 6.21
C VAL A 75 5.59 -1.32 6.62
N ALA A 76 6.30 -2.32 6.13
CA ALA A 76 6.07 -3.71 6.51
C ALA A 76 6.77 -4.05 7.84
N PRO A 77 6.25 -5.02 8.60
CA PRO A 77 6.89 -5.49 9.84
C PRO A 77 8.17 -6.30 9.57
N SER A 78 8.33 -6.88 8.38
CA SER A 78 9.50 -7.66 7.96
C SER A 78 9.72 -7.55 6.45
N ALA A 79 10.94 -7.91 5.99
CA ALA A 79 11.26 -7.95 4.57
C ALA A 79 10.43 -8.97 3.79
N GLU A 80 10.15 -10.11 4.43
CA GLU A 80 9.27 -11.14 3.88
C GLU A 80 7.85 -10.62 3.70
N ALA A 81 7.27 -10.00 4.73
CA ALA A 81 5.93 -9.42 4.65
C ALA A 81 5.87 -8.34 3.55
N MET A 82 6.89 -7.51 3.43
CA MET A 82 6.99 -6.52 2.35
C MET A 82 6.93 -7.18 0.98
N ARG A 83 7.75 -8.22 0.77
CA ARG A 83 7.80 -8.94 -0.50
C ARG A 83 6.45 -9.57 -0.84
N ILE A 84 5.81 -10.23 0.12
CA ILE A 84 4.48 -10.84 -0.05
C ILE A 84 3.45 -9.77 -0.43
N TRP A 85 3.42 -8.65 0.30
CA TRP A 85 2.47 -7.56 0.01
C TRP A 85 2.69 -6.94 -1.36
N MET A 86 3.94 -6.64 -1.71
CA MET A 86 4.27 -6.06 -3.01
C MET A 86 3.90 -7.00 -4.15
N ASP A 87 4.28 -8.28 -4.05
CA ASP A 87 3.97 -9.31 -5.06
C ASP A 87 2.45 -9.43 -5.26
N ALA A 88 1.69 -9.62 -4.16
CA ALA A 88 0.25 -9.74 -4.23
C ALA A 88 -0.42 -8.51 -4.89
N ILE A 89 0.01 -7.30 -4.55
CA ILE A 89 -0.56 -6.06 -5.11
C ILE A 89 -0.18 -5.89 -6.58
N VAL A 90 1.08 -6.16 -6.96
CA VAL A 90 1.53 -6.08 -8.36
C VAL A 90 0.77 -7.06 -9.23
N THR A 91 0.68 -8.33 -8.81
CA THR A 91 -0.07 -9.36 -9.55
C THR A 91 -1.53 -8.94 -9.71
N ALA A 92 -2.18 -8.45 -8.65
CA ALA A 92 -3.57 -8.00 -8.73
C ALA A 92 -3.77 -6.79 -9.65
N ALA A 93 -2.83 -5.84 -9.67
CA ALA A 93 -2.88 -4.67 -10.54
C ALA A 93 -2.70 -5.06 -12.02
N GLU A 94 -1.75 -5.96 -12.32
CA GLU A 94 -1.50 -6.47 -13.67
C GLU A 94 -2.64 -7.34 -14.20
N GLU A 95 -3.26 -8.16 -13.37
CA GLU A 95 -4.47 -8.91 -13.75
C GLU A 95 -5.63 -7.99 -14.13
N ASN A 96 -5.61 -6.74 -13.65
CA ASN A 96 -6.67 -5.78 -13.92
C ASN A 96 -6.47 -4.97 -15.19
N THR A 97 -5.26 -4.82 -15.69
CA THR A 97 -5.00 -4.16 -16.98
C THR A 97 -5.28 -5.06 -18.18
N ARG A 98 -5.48 -6.37 -17.96
CA ARG A 98 -5.66 -7.38 -19.02
C ARG A 98 -7.12 -7.61 -19.45
N TYR A 99 -8.07 -6.83 -18.93
CA TYR A 99 -9.51 -6.89 -19.28
C TYR A 99 -10.06 -5.48 -19.48
#